data_AF-S7N2C2-F1
#
_entry.id   AF-S7N2C2-F1
#
_cell.length_a   1.000
_cell.length_b   1.000
_cell.length_c   1.000
_cell.angle_alpha   90.00
_cell.angle_beta   90.00
_cell.angle_gamma   90.00
#
_symmetry.space_group_name_H-M   'P 1'
#
loop_
_entity.id
_entity.type
_entity.pdbx_description
1 polymer ?
#
loop_
_entity_poly.entity_id
_entity_poly.type
_entity_poly.pdbx_seq_one_letter_code
_entity_poly.pdbx_strand_id
1 'polypeptide(L)'
;MFWFVSLPTLLFVVTVSFSESTTCEDAQKACSVIACGIPVTNGTPGRDGRDGAKGEKGEPVHTFSLGKRSGKKLYVPNSEKMPFSKVKALCAELQATVATPKNAEENKAIMDLANDHAFLGITDEATEGQFVYVTGGRLTYSNWKKDEPNDFGSGEDCVCLQENGLCLE
;
A
#
# COMPACT_ATOMS: atom_id res chain seq x y z
N MET A 1 -30.40 -57.70 30.49
CA MET A 1 -29.14 -57.03 30.85
C MET A 1 -28.15 -57.32 29.73
N PHE A 2 -27.63 -56.37 28.96
CA PHE A 2 -26.77 -55.27 29.38
C PHE A 2 -27.19 -53.95 28.73
N TRP A 3 -27.15 -52.88 29.53
CA TRP A 3 -27.48 -51.51 29.14
C TRP A 3 -26.38 -50.91 28.27
N PHE A 4 -26.77 -50.27 27.17
CA PHE A 4 -25.94 -49.30 26.47
C PHE A 4 -25.75 -48.08 27.38
N VAL A 5 -24.58 -47.97 28.01
CA VAL A 5 -24.17 -46.69 28.61
C VAL A 5 -23.76 -45.79 27.44
N SER A 6 -24.70 -44.97 27.00
CA SER A 6 -24.44 -43.86 26.08
C SER A 6 -23.57 -42.83 26.79
N LEU A 7 -22.27 -42.82 26.51
CA LEU A 7 -21.41 -41.66 26.77
C LEU A 7 -21.52 -40.75 25.55
N PRO A 8 -21.96 -39.48 25.68
CA PRO A 8 -21.72 -38.52 24.63
C PRO A 8 -20.22 -38.26 24.64
N THR A 9 -19.52 -38.76 23.62
CA THR A 9 -18.16 -38.30 23.32
C THR A 9 -18.26 -36.81 23.07
N LEU A 10 -17.87 -36.02 24.08
CA LEU A 10 -17.72 -34.59 24.02
C LEU A 10 -16.60 -34.33 23.00
N LEU A 11 -16.99 -34.17 21.74
CA LEU A 11 -16.13 -33.70 20.68
C LEU A 11 -15.81 -32.25 21.05
N PHE A 12 -14.74 -32.05 21.81
CA PHE A 12 -14.07 -30.78 21.97
C PHE A 12 -13.68 -30.34 20.57
N VAL A 13 -14.52 -29.51 19.96
CA VAL A 13 -14.13 -28.70 18.82
C VAL A 13 -13.09 -27.75 19.41
N VAL A 14 -11.81 -28.08 19.26
CA VAL A 14 -10.74 -27.13 19.52
C VAL A 14 -10.91 -26.08 18.42
N THR A 15 -11.68 -25.03 18.72
CA THR A 15 -11.64 -23.81 17.94
C THR A 15 -10.22 -23.31 18.08
N VAL A 16 -9.38 -23.63 17.10
CA VAL A 16 -8.11 -22.97 16.92
C VAL A 16 -8.47 -21.51 16.65
N SER A 17 -8.46 -20.68 17.70
CA SER A 17 -8.37 -19.24 17.53
C SER A 17 -6.98 -18.97 16.97
N PHE A 18 -6.86 -19.07 15.65
CA PHE A 18 -5.72 -18.50 14.96
C PHE A 18 -5.89 -16.98 15.13
N SER A 19 -5.01 -16.35 15.89
CA SER A 19 -4.84 -14.91 15.75
C SER A 19 -4.36 -14.69 14.33
N GLU A 20 -5.27 -14.28 13.44
CA GLU A 20 -4.89 -13.77 12.12
C GLU A 20 -4.00 -12.54 12.37
N SER A 21 -2.71 -12.67 12.07
CA SER A 21 -1.89 -11.49 11.81
C SER A 21 -2.55 -10.77 10.64
N THR A 22 -2.87 -9.49 10.83
CA THR A 22 -3.50 -8.71 9.76
C THR A 22 -2.42 -8.47 8.72
N THR A 23 -2.47 -9.22 7.62
CA THR A 23 -1.52 -9.01 6.52
C THR A 23 -1.67 -7.59 5.99
N CYS A 24 -0.62 -7.04 5.40
CA CYS A 24 -0.70 -5.71 4.79
C CYS A 24 -1.80 -5.61 3.75
N GLU A 25 -2.22 -6.72 3.16
CA GLU A 25 -3.29 -6.79 2.17
C GLU A 25 -4.67 -6.41 2.74
N ASP A 26 -4.86 -6.57 4.06
CA ASP A 26 -6.13 -6.37 4.78
C ASP A 26 -6.19 -5.09 5.64
N ALA A 27 -5.13 -4.27 5.64
CA ALA A 27 -5.10 -3.00 6.38
C ALA A 27 -6.20 -2.01 5.86
N GLN A 28 -7.36 -2.02 6.51
CA GLN A 28 -8.60 -1.31 6.10
C GLN A 28 -8.60 0.22 6.33
N LYS A 29 -7.46 0.85 6.63
CA LYS A 29 -7.39 2.26 7.08
C LYS A 29 -6.81 3.27 6.08
N ALA A 30 -6.54 2.91 4.82
CA ALA A 30 -5.65 3.73 3.99
C ALA A 30 -6.25 5.07 3.54
N CYS A 31 -5.48 6.16 3.62
CA CYS A 31 -5.33 7.08 2.48
C CYS A 31 -4.13 6.54 1.69
N SER A 32 -4.24 6.36 0.37
CA SER A 32 -3.15 5.78 -0.42
C SER A 32 -2.58 6.81 -1.37
N VAL A 33 -1.27 7.06 -1.26
CA VAL A 33 -0.53 7.82 -2.27
C VAL A 33 0.08 6.83 -3.24
N ILE A 34 -0.32 6.94 -4.50
CA ILE A 34 0.14 6.12 -5.60
C ILE A 34 1.42 6.76 -6.14
N ALA A 35 2.50 6.01 -6.28
CA ALA A 35 3.66 6.46 -7.05
C ALA A 35 3.50 6.00 -8.49
N CYS A 36 3.00 6.90 -9.33
CA CYS A 36 3.08 6.78 -10.77
C CYS A 36 4.53 7.02 -11.21
N GLY A 37 5.32 5.95 -11.21
CA GLY A 37 6.58 5.89 -11.94
C GLY A 37 6.33 5.84 -13.45
N ILE A 38 5.63 6.82 -14.01
CA ILE A 38 5.52 6.94 -15.47
C ILE A 38 6.91 7.37 -15.95
N PRO A 39 7.66 6.54 -16.69
CA PRO A 39 8.75 7.08 -17.48
C PRO A 39 8.13 8.12 -18.41
N VAL A 40 8.41 9.40 -18.19
CA VAL A 40 7.92 10.47 -19.07
C VAL A 40 8.59 10.26 -20.43
N THR A 41 7.98 9.44 -21.28
CA THR A 41 8.23 9.52 -22.71
C THR A 41 7.55 10.80 -23.14
N ASN A 42 8.32 11.79 -23.57
CA ASN A 42 7.76 12.98 -24.20
C ASN A 42 6.74 12.52 -25.25
N GLY A 43 5.47 12.90 -25.09
CA GLY A 43 4.41 12.50 -26.01
C GLY A 43 4.82 12.85 -27.44
N THR A 44 4.72 11.89 -28.35
CA THR A 44 5.00 12.13 -29.77
C THR A 44 4.04 13.21 -30.30
N PRO A 45 4.51 14.22 -31.06
CA PRO A 45 3.64 15.21 -31.65
C PRO A 45 2.55 14.55 -32.51
N GLY A 46 1.29 14.74 -32.13
CA GLY A 46 0.15 14.24 -32.91
C GLY A 46 0.14 14.87 -34.31
N ARG A 47 0.13 14.04 -35.34
CA ARG A 47 0.11 14.43 -36.76
C ARG A 47 -1.10 13.80 -37.44
N ASP A 48 -2.27 14.43 -37.28
CA ASP A 48 -3.39 14.48 -38.24
C ASP A 48 -4.70 14.85 -37.54
N GLY A 49 -5.25 16.01 -37.87
CA GLY A 49 -6.52 16.51 -37.34
C GLY A 49 -7.73 15.74 -37.89
N ARG A 50 -7.90 14.47 -37.48
CA ARG A 50 -9.13 13.72 -37.66
C ARG A 50 -9.65 13.27 -36.30
N ASP A 51 -10.94 13.50 -36.06
CA ASP A 51 -11.62 13.03 -34.85
C ASP A 51 -11.72 11.50 -34.91
N GLY A 52 -10.94 10.81 -34.08
CA GLY A 52 -11.03 9.37 -33.90
C GLY A 52 -12.32 8.95 -33.21
N ALA A 53 -12.63 7.64 -33.25
CA ALA A 53 -13.72 7.08 -32.46
C ALA A 53 -13.56 7.47 -30.99
N LYS A 54 -14.67 7.86 -30.33
CA LYS A 54 -14.68 8.18 -28.90
C LYS A 54 -14.10 6.98 -28.14
N GLY A 55 -12.89 7.15 -27.61
CA GLY A 55 -12.21 6.13 -26.81
C GLY A 55 -13.06 5.73 -25.60
N GLU A 56 -12.73 4.60 -25.00
CA GLU A 56 -13.27 4.20 -23.70
C GLU A 56 -13.20 5.40 -22.74
N LYS A 57 -14.23 5.59 -21.93
CA LYS A 57 -14.37 6.73 -21.01
C LYS A 57 -13.11 6.74 -20.12
N GLY A 58 -12.16 7.60 -20.46
CA GLY A 58 -10.91 7.71 -19.72
C GLY A 58 -11.20 7.89 -18.24
N GLU A 59 -10.43 7.21 -17.41
CA GLU A 59 -10.40 7.48 -15.98
C GLU A 59 -10.17 8.98 -15.73
N PRO A 60 -10.68 9.53 -14.62
CA PRO A 60 -10.75 10.98 -14.45
C PRO A 60 -9.38 11.63 -14.62
N VAL A 61 -9.23 12.43 -15.68
CA VAL A 61 -8.08 13.31 -15.97
C VAL A 61 -7.76 14.26 -14.78
N HIS A 62 -8.67 14.34 -13.80
CA HIS A 62 -8.50 15.00 -12.52
C HIS A 62 -7.37 14.42 -11.66
N THR A 63 -7.11 13.11 -11.70
CA THR A 63 -6.16 12.45 -10.79
C THR A 63 -4.71 12.85 -11.10
N PHE A 64 -4.34 12.99 -12.38
CA PHE A 64 -2.99 13.43 -12.77
C PHE A 64 -2.71 14.91 -12.52
N SER A 65 -3.74 15.76 -12.53
CA SER A 65 -3.59 17.21 -12.29
C SER A 65 -3.26 17.55 -10.84
N LEU A 66 -3.50 16.61 -9.91
CA LEU A 66 -3.26 16.77 -8.47
C LEU A 66 -1.95 16.10 -7.99
N GLY A 67 -1.14 15.57 -8.91
CA GLY A 67 0.08 14.87 -8.55
C GLY A 67 1.25 15.78 -8.15
N LYS A 68 2.16 15.27 -7.32
CA LYS A 68 3.41 15.91 -6.90
C LYS A 68 4.60 15.23 -7.58
N ARG A 69 5.51 15.99 -8.17
CA ARG A 69 6.76 15.44 -8.73
C ARG A 69 7.89 15.49 -7.70
N SER A 70 8.68 14.42 -7.63
CA SER A 70 10.00 14.42 -6.98
C SER A 70 10.99 13.68 -7.88
N GLY A 71 12.03 14.39 -8.32
CA GLY A 71 12.94 13.92 -9.36
C GLY A 71 12.20 13.51 -10.64
N LYS A 72 12.35 12.23 -11.03
CA LYS A 72 11.70 11.64 -12.23
C LYS A 72 10.37 10.94 -11.93
N LYS A 73 9.89 10.97 -10.67
CA LYS A 73 8.69 10.25 -10.23
C LYS A 73 7.52 11.22 -10.07
N LEU A 74 6.31 10.76 -10.40
CA LEU A 74 5.05 11.46 -10.12
C LEU A 74 4.30 10.68 -9.04
N TYR A 75 3.95 11.36 -7.95
CA TYR A 75 3.09 10.84 -6.90
C TYR A 75 1.70 11.40 -7.10
N VAL A 76 0.67 10.59 -6.91
CA VAL A 76 -0.72 10.96 -7.13
C VAL A 76 -1.51 10.52 -5.90
N PRO A 77 -2.26 11.43 -5.25
CA PRO A 77 -3.11 11.03 -4.13
C PRO A 77 -4.30 10.24 -4.68
N ASN A 78 -4.64 9.14 -4.03
CA ASN A 78 -5.97 8.56 -4.16
C ASN A 78 -6.89 9.25 -3.15
N SER A 79 -7.97 9.87 -3.63
CA SER A 79 -8.96 10.54 -2.76
C SER A 79 -9.83 9.56 -1.99
N GLU A 80 -9.83 8.28 -2.36
CA GLU A 80 -10.64 7.25 -1.72
C GLU A 80 -9.83 6.41 -0.74
N LYS A 81 -10.39 6.22 0.46
CA LYS A 81 -9.81 5.30 1.43
C LYS A 81 -10.12 3.87 1.04
N MET A 82 -9.10 3.05 0.79
CA MET A 82 -9.28 1.67 0.34
C MET A 82 -8.20 0.72 0.89
N PRO A 83 -8.49 -0.58 1.07
CA PRO A 83 -7.50 -1.56 1.53
C PRO A 83 -6.26 -1.58 0.65
N PHE A 84 -5.09 -1.85 1.23
CA PHE A 84 -3.80 -1.90 0.52
C PHE A 84 -3.82 -2.84 -0.69
N SER A 85 -4.53 -3.96 -0.61
CA SER A 85 -4.74 -4.87 -1.75
C SER A 85 -5.37 -4.18 -2.97
N LYS A 86 -6.38 -3.32 -2.78
CA LYS A 86 -6.96 -2.51 -3.85
C LYS A 86 -5.99 -1.45 -4.36
N VAL A 87 -5.18 -0.86 -3.47
CA VAL A 87 -4.16 0.11 -3.85
C VAL A 87 -3.13 -0.53 -4.77
N LYS A 88 -2.62 -1.72 -4.41
CA LYS A 88 -1.72 -2.51 -5.26
C LYS A 88 -2.33 -2.80 -6.62
N ALA A 89 -3.58 -3.25 -6.65
CA ALA A 89 -4.28 -3.56 -7.90
C ALA A 89 -4.44 -2.33 -8.81
N LEU A 90 -4.89 -1.20 -8.25
CA LEU A 90 -5.02 0.07 -8.97
C LEU A 90 -3.66 0.57 -9.49
N CYS A 91 -2.62 0.47 -8.66
CA CYS A 91 -1.26 0.80 -9.09
C CYS A 91 -0.84 -0.08 -10.29
N ALA A 92 -1.08 -1.38 -10.23
CA ALA A 92 -0.72 -2.30 -11.31
C ALA A 92 -1.49 -2.01 -12.62
N GLU A 93 -2.78 -1.69 -12.53
CA GLU A 93 -3.61 -1.27 -13.68
C GLU A 93 -3.04 -0.01 -14.36
N LEU A 94 -2.58 0.94 -13.56
CA LEU A 94 -1.95 2.18 -14.02
C LEU A 94 -0.46 2.01 -14.42
N GLN A 95 0.07 0.79 -14.45
CA GLN A 95 1.50 0.51 -14.66
C GLN A 95 2.40 1.30 -13.67
N ALA A 96 1.89 1.50 -12.46
CA ALA A 96 2.46 2.23 -11.35
C ALA A 96 2.73 1.29 -10.16
N THR A 97 3.26 1.85 -9.08
CA THR A 97 3.55 1.11 -7.84
C THR A 97 3.12 1.91 -6.62
N VAL A 98 2.89 1.22 -5.49
CA VAL A 98 2.68 1.91 -4.21
C VAL A 98 3.91 2.78 -3.89
N ALA A 99 3.70 3.93 -3.28
CA ALA A 99 4.78 4.88 -3.02
C ALA A 99 5.87 4.28 -2.12
N THR A 100 7.13 4.41 -2.56
CA THR A 100 8.32 3.90 -1.85
C THR A 100 9.39 4.99 -1.80
N PRO A 101 9.39 5.86 -0.76
CA PRO A 101 10.37 6.92 -0.67
C PRO A 101 11.78 6.34 -0.57
N LYS A 102 12.68 6.82 -1.44
CA LYS A 102 14.10 6.46 -1.43
C LYS A 102 14.99 7.56 -0.85
N ASN A 103 14.40 8.71 -0.50
CA ASN A 103 15.08 9.88 0.05
C ASN A 103 14.07 10.82 0.73
N ALA A 104 14.58 11.84 1.42
CA ALA A 104 13.76 12.82 2.14
C ALA A 104 12.86 13.67 1.22
N GLU A 105 13.29 13.93 -0.02
CA GLU A 105 12.52 14.72 -0.99
C GLU A 105 11.28 13.97 -1.46
N GLU A 106 11.43 12.67 -1.77
CA GLU A 106 10.32 11.77 -2.08
C GLU A 106 9.40 11.58 -0.87
N ASN A 107 9.96 11.40 0.34
CA ASN A 107 9.17 11.30 1.57
C ASN A 107 8.28 12.54 1.76
N LYS A 108 8.85 13.74 1.60
CA LYS A 108 8.11 14.99 1.68
C LYS A 108 7.03 15.10 0.60
N ALA A 109 7.35 14.72 -0.65
CA ALA A 109 6.40 14.77 -1.75
C ALA A 109 5.18 13.87 -1.52
N ILE A 110 5.38 12.69 -0.91
CA ILE A 110 4.30 11.78 -0.53
C ILE A 110 3.47 12.39 0.61
N MET A 111 4.11 12.92 1.66
CA MET A 111 3.41 13.51 2.80
C MET A 111 2.55 14.71 2.40
N ASP A 112 3.08 15.59 1.54
CA ASP A 112 2.35 16.76 1.02
C ASP A 112 1.06 16.37 0.26
N LEU A 113 0.97 15.13 -0.25
CA LEU A 113 -0.21 14.60 -0.94
C LEU A 113 -1.13 13.77 -0.04
N ALA A 114 -0.56 12.98 0.87
CA ALA A 114 -1.28 12.13 1.80
C ALA A 114 -2.12 12.94 2.79
N ASN A 115 -1.60 14.11 3.17
CA ASN A 115 -2.26 15.10 4.02
C ASN A 115 -2.66 14.61 5.42
N ASP A 116 -2.14 13.46 5.87
CA ASP A 116 -2.16 12.98 7.27
C ASP A 116 -1.45 11.61 7.41
N HIS A 117 -1.86 10.65 6.57
CA HIS A 117 -1.48 9.24 6.67
C HIS A 117 -1.35 8.60 5.29
N ALA A 118 -0.32 7.79 5.05
CA ALA A 118 -0.26 6.96 3.84
C ALA A 118 0.49 5.66 4.04
N PHE A 119 -0.05 4.55 3.54
CA PHE A 119 0.71 3.31 3.42
C PHE A 119 1.78 3.42 2.34
N LEU A 120 2.95 2.86 2.63
CA LEU A 120 4.07 2.77 1.72
C LEU A 120 4.21 1.35 1.20
N GLY A 121 4.84 1.20 0.05
CA GLY A 121 5.21 -0.10 -0.50
C GLY A 121 6.41 -0.72 0.21
N ILE A 122 6.39 -0.76 1.54
CA ILE A 122 7.45 -1.31 2.39
C ILE A 122 6.80 -2.22 3.44
N THR A 123 7.39 -3.38 3.67
CA THR A 123 6.90 -4.38 4.62
C THR A 123 8.04 -5.29 5.09
N ASP A 124 7.91 -5.90 6.24
CA ASP A 124 8.75 -6.98 6.77
C ASP A 124 7.99 -8.30 6.97
N GLU A 125 6.78 -8.44 6.41
CA GLU A 125 5.94 -9.66 6.44
C GLU A 125 6.70 -10.95 6.07
N ALA A 126 7.68 -10.85 5.16
CA ALA A 126 8.48 -12.00 4.74
C ALA A 126 9.50 -12.46 5.81
N THR A 127 10.01 -11.54 6.62
CA THR A 127 11.00 -11.79 7.67
C THR A 127 10.99 -10.62 8.64
N GLU A 128 10.44 -10.86 9.82
CA GLU A 128 10.33 -9.90 10.93
C GLU A 128 11.61 -9.08 11.14
N GLY A 129 11.46 -7.74 11.18
CA GLY A 129 12.56 -6.78 11.32
C GLY A 129 13.45 -6.62 10.07
N GLN A 130 13.12 -7.25 8.93
CA GLN A 130 13.82 -7.09 7.65
C GLN A 130 12.93 -6.43 6.60
N PHE A 131 12.84 -5.10 6.67
CA PHE A 131 12.06 -4.29 5.73
C PHE A 131 12.55 -4.39 4.28
N VAL A 132 11.61 -4.73 3.40
CA VAL A 132 11.79 -4.80 1.95
C VAL A 132 10.77 -3.92 1.24
N TYR A 133 11.12 -3.46 0.04
CA TYR A 133 10.16 -2.81 -0.83
C TYR A 133 9.28 -3.87 -1.51
N VAL A 134 8.00 -3.58 -1.73
CA VAL A 134 7.09 -4.47 -2.49
C VAL A 134 7.52 -4.67 -3.95
N THR A 135 8.37 -3.78 -4.47
CA THR A 135 9.02 -3.88 -5.78
C THR A 135 10.32 -4.69 -5.75
N GLY A 136 10.72 -5.18 -4.57
CA GLY A 136 11.95 -5.90 -4.33
C GLY A 136 13.08 -5.03 -3.78
N GLY A 137 14.05 -5.70 -3.14
CA GLY A 137 15.22 -5.07 -2.52
C GLY A 137 14.97 -4.62 -1.07
N ARG A 138 16.07 -4.46 -0.33
CA ARG A 138 16.05 -4.04 1.08
C ARG A 138 15.81 -2.54 1.22
N LEU A 139 15.19 -2.13 2.33
CA LEU A 139 15.00 -0.73 2.67
C LEU A 139 16.35 0.02 2.71
N THR A 140 16.48 1.09 1.93
CA THR A 140 17.72 1.89 1.84
C THR A 140 17.58 3.28 2.47
N TYR A 141 16.35 3.72 2.72
CA TYR A 141 16.02 5.00 3.32
C TYR A 141 14.89 4.77 4.31
N SER A 142 15.04 5.33 5.51
CA SER A 142 14.03 5.31 6.55
C SER A 142 14.03 6.62 7.31
N ASN A 143 12.85 7.07 7.71
CA ASN A 143 12.65 8.22 8.59
C ASN A 143 11.64 7.85 9.67
N TRP A 144 11.92 6.75 10.38
CA TRP A 144 11.07 6.24 11.45
C TRP A 144 10.76 7.31 12.49
N LYS A 145 9.52 7.31 12.97
CA LYS A 145 9.15 8.07 14.14
C LYS A 145 9.97 7.58 15.33
N LYS A 146 10.01 8.42 16.36
CA LYS A 146 10.56 8.00 17.64
C LYS A 146 9.81 6.74 18.11
N ASP A 147 10.56 5.75 18.58
CA ASP A 147 10.07 4.47 19.10
C ASP A 147 9.44 3.55 18.03
N GLU A 148 9.75 3.77 16.74
CA GLU A 148 9.41 2.87 15.62
C GLU A 148 10.68 2.37 14.89
N PRO A 149 10.63 1.19 14.23
CA PRO A 149 9.57 0.18 14.27
C PRO A 149 9.54 -0.56 15.62
N ASN A 150 8.35 -0.89 16.15
CA ASN A 150 8.22 -1.56 17.46
C ASN A 150 7.41 -2.87 17.49
N ASP A 151 6.82 -3.28 16.35
CA ASP A 151 6.06 -4.51 16.20
C ASP A 151 5.00 -4.68 17.31
N PHE A 152 4.11 -3.70 17.45
CA PHE A 152 3.25 -3.60 18.63
C PHE A 152 2.14 -4.68 18.66
N GLY A 153 1.90 -5.26 19.84
CA GLY A 153 0.74 -6.12 20.06
C GLY A 153 0.85 -7.49 19.42
N SER A 154 0.05 -7.75 18.38
CA SER A 154 -0.03 -9.05 17.71
C SER A 154 0.88 -9.19 16.50
N GLY A 155 1.70 -8.18 16.22
CA GLY A 155 2.51 -8.09 15.02
C GLY A 155 2.02 -6.96 14.11
N GLU A 156 2.93 -6.14 13.61
CA GLU A 156 2.70 -5.06 12.65
C GLU A 156 3.70 -5.20 11.50
N ASP A 157 3.23 -5.42 10.27
CA ASP A 157 4.10 -5.76 9.14
C ASP A 157 4.20 -4.62 8.10
N CYS A 158 3.43 -3.54 8.28
CA CYS A 158 3.13 -2.58 7.22
C CYS A 158 3.63 -1.20 7.54
N VAL A 159 4.37 -0.59 6.61
CA VAL A 159 4.92 0.74 6.85
C VAL A 159 3.94 1.81 6.39
N CYS A 160 3.61 2.71 7.31
CA CYS A 160 2.90 3.94 7.04
C CYS A 160 3.80 5.18 7.13
N LEU A 161 3.31 6.30 6.59
CA LEU A 161 3.90 7.62 6.68
C LEU A 161 2.90 8.57 7.33
N GLN A 162 3.37 9.25 8.37
CA GLN A 162 2.66 10.29 9.11
C GLN A 162 3.49 11.59 9.12
N GLU A 163 2.91 12.69 9.62
CA GLU A 163 3.56 14.01 9.68
C GLU A 163 4.95 13.97 10.35
N ASN A 164 5.12 13.12 11.36
CA ASN A 164 6.34 13.01 12.16
C ASN A 164 7.28 11.86 11.76
N GLY A 165 6.99 11.11 10.69
CA GLY A 165 7.86 10.06 10.18
C GLY A 165 7.14 8.77 9.77
N LEU A 166 7.93 7.71 9.57
CA LEU A 166 7.44 6.37 9.27
C LEU A 166 6.92 5.68 10.54
N CYS A 167 5.85 4.91 10.38
CA CYS A 167 5.24 4.06 11.41
C CYS A 167 5.11 2.63 10.92
N LEU A 168 5.07 1.68 11.86
CA LEU A 168 4.69 0.29 11.60
C LEU A 168 3.23 0.12 12.06
N GLU A 169 2.41 -0.58 11.27
CA GLU A 169 0.99 -0.89 11.53
C GLU A 169 0.61 -2.30 11.02
#